data_AF-A0A6N8UFF2-F1
#
_entry.id   AF-A0A6N8UFF2-F1
#
_cell.length_a   1.000
_cell.length_b   1.000
_cell.length_c   1.000
_cell.angle_alpha   90.00
_cell.angle_beta   90.00
_cell.angle_gamma   90.00
#
_symmetry.space_group_name_H-M   'P 1'
#
loop_
_entity.id
_entity.type
_entity.pdbx_description
1 polymer ?
#
loop_
_entity_poly.entity_id
_entity_poly.type
_entity_poly.pdbx_seq_one_letter_code
_entity_poly.pdbx_strand_id
1 'polypeptide(L)'
;MEPDEFYLNLPSGKSLVFIFNKQKEIITFPDSKIIIIPKFENGSLNRWEVTDLDGTIYYFKSGNRINRRTNFSHSSNGDLAVSNSDNISFITNWILDKVITTAGEVYEYNYNEKYIEECQLVNQTRQVREPALYNESFKLGNYVNNISTNFVNTLGVDYYLHSIEGSFGKLIFETIDERLDNPNAERLDVLKLINKDGKLIHKVNFFYDYMISNSPQNEIYACNNLVNSEIISKRLILNKIRIDDYEEFKFNYNPETLPHRFSYSRDWWGYYNGSNNAVLVSTAKWQTNLSTPYRNVNEEYSKAGILESIQNPSKGRTEYVFESNRGLYNHFYNDNIIPSINTNFFFNNRNSELSHSDGATNQTYFYSKQIILERLSDVIWNSQDNQYYVRLKYDSSSTSCNYTSHGGNSLPLEGSCSIWIKLFVDGEENPLMVKLLGADRNGSIDIPLGSDIPEYTNLRLDVEIFEGNNSLSGNQTFNIHTDEVQFNLRWRLYDGSVKKIGNSYEIPIGGLRIKVL
;
A
#
# COMPACT_ATOMS: atom_id res chain seq x y z
N MET A 1 -5.72 4.72 30.14
CA MET A 1 -5.85 3.30 29.74
C MET A 1 -7.10 3.21 28.91
N GLU A 2 -6.95 2.80 27.67
CA GLU A 2 -8.07 2.37 26.84
C GLU A 2 -8.62 1.04 27.40
N PRO A 3 -9.94 0.78 27.27
CA PRO A 3 -10.52 -0.49 27.70
C PRO A 3 -10.05 -1.64 26.80
N ASP A 4 -9.91 -2.85 27.37
CA ASP A 4 -9.64 -4.04 26.58
C ASP A 4 -10.86 -4.37 25.69
N GLU A 5 -10.60 -4.54 24.40
CA GLU A 5 -11.59 -4.92 23.40
C GLU A 5 -11.57 -6.43 23.12
N PHE A 6 -12.72 -7.07 23.23
CA PHE A 6 -12.90 -8.49 22.93
C PHE A 6 -13.76 -8.68 21.68
N TYR A 7 -13.28 -9.52 20.77
CA TYR A 7 -13.98 -9.86 19.54
C TYR A 7 -14.61 -11.25 19.69
N LEU A 8 -15.94 -11.31 19.65
CA LEU A 8 -16.72 -12.55 19.77
C LEU A 8 -17.19 -12.99 18.38
N ASN A 9 -16.96 -14.26 18.05
CA ASN A 9 -17.51 -14.92 16.87
C ASN A 9 -18.22 -16.20 17.31
N LEU A 10 -19.49 -16.34 16.97
CA LEU A 10 -20.31 -17.50 17.32
C LEU A 10 -20.52 -18.41 16.11
N PRO A 11 -20.60 -19.74 16.31
CA PRO A 11 -20.98 -20.70 15.27
C PRO A 11 -22.31 -20.39 14.55
N SER A 12 -23.21 -19.63 15.17
CA SER A 12 -24.45 -19.15 14.53
C SER A 12 -24.21 -18.09 13.43
N GLY A 13 -22.95 -17.67 13.21
CA GLY A 13 -22.57 -16.65 12.24
C GLY A 13 -22.66 -15.22 12.78
N LYS A 14 -23.01 -15.05 14.06
CA LYS A 14 -23.04 -13.74 14.72
C LYS A 14 -21.67 -13.36 15.23
N SER A 15 -21.33 -12.10 15.05
CA SER A 15 -20.09 -11.51 15.55
C SER A 15 -20.37 -10.15 16.18
N LEU A 16 -19.67 -9.84 17.27
CA LEU A 16 -19.73 -8.55 17.93
C LEU A 16 -18.42 -8.25 18.66
N VAL A 17 -18.25 -6.99 19.03
CA VAL A 17 -17.18 -6.54 19.93
C VAL A 17 -17.79 -6.27 21.30
N PHE A 18 -17.06 -6.53 22.38
CA PHE A 18 -17.48 -6.11 23.70
C PHE A 18 -16.31 -5.63 24.56
N ILE A 19 -16.61 -4.79 25.54
CA ILE A 19 -15.63 -4.21 26.48
C ILE A 19 -16.15 -4.32 27.91
N PHE A 20 -15.26 -4.17 28.88
CA PHE A 20 -15.64 -3.86 30.26
C PHE A 20 -15.71 -2.34 30.45
N ASN A 21 -16.84 -1.87 30.97
CA ASN A 21 -16.94 -0.48 31.41
C ASN A 21 -16.20 -0.26 32.74
N LYS A 22 -16.20 0.98 33.25
CA LYS A 22 -15.52 1.32 34.51
C LYS A 22 -16.12 0.61 35.74
N GLN A 23 -17.37 0.16 35.65
CA GLN A 23 -18.10 -0.60 36.65
C GLN A 23 -17.87 -2.12 36.52
N LYS A 24 -17.02 -2.56 35.57
CA LYS A 24 -16.77 -3.96 35.20
C LYS A 24 -17.98 -4.69 34.62
N GLU A 25 -18.90 -3.95 34.03
CA GLU A 25 -20.03 -4.51 33.29
C GLU A 25 -19.66 -4.64 31.82
N ILE A 26 -20.24 -5.63 31.14
CA ILE A 26 -19.99 -5.87 29.72
C ILE A 26 -20.90 -5.00 28.87
N ILE A 27 -20.30 -4.27 27.92
CA ILE A 27 -20.99 -3.48 26.90
C ILE A 27 -20.66 -4.05 25.53
N THR A 28 -21.67 -4.26 24.68
CA THR A 28 -21.52 -4.85 23.34
C THR A 28 -21.66 -3.81 22.23
N PHE A 29 -20.99 -4.06 21.10
CA PHE A 29 -20.99 -3.26 19.89
C PHE A 29 -21.14 -4.17 18.65
N PRO A 30 -22.26 -4.07 17.89
CA PRO A 30 -23.45 -3.26 18.22
C PRO A 30 -24.13 -3.74 19.50
N ASP A 31 -25.02 -2.90 20.04
CA ASP A 31 -25.85 -3.28 21.20
C ASP A 31 -26.61 -4.58 20.88
N SER A 32 -26.53 -5.53 21.80
CA SER A 32 -26.98 -6.91 21.60
C SER A 32 -27.54 -7.50 22.89
N LYS A 33 -28.55 -8.36 22.72
CA LYS A 33 -29.14 -9.14 23.82
C LYS A 33 -28.38 -10.44 24.10
N ILE A 34 -27.25 -10.68 23.43
CA ILE A 34 -26.35 -11.78 23.72
C ILE A 34 -25.80 -11.61 25.14
N ILE A 35 -25.94 -12.63 25.97
CA ILE A 35 -25.50 -12.60 27.37
C ILE A 35 -24.09 -13.16 27.43
N ILE A 36 -23.14 -12.39 27.99
CA ILE A 36 -21.74 -12.78 28.13
C ILE A 36 -21.40 -12.78 29.62
N ILE A 37 -20.90 -13.91 30.13
CA ILE A 37 -20.58 -14.10 31.55
C ILE A 37 -19.14 -14.60 31.67
N PRO A 38 -18.21 -13.77 32.18
CA PRO A 38 -16.88 -14.22 32.55
C PRO A 38 -16.94 -15.07 33.83
N LYS A 39 -16.24 -16.20 33.83
CA LYS A 39 -16.05 -17.05 35.01
C LYS A 39 -14.60 -16.93 35.48
N PHE A 40 -14.46 -16.58 36.75
CA PHE A 40 -13.16 -16.43 37.40
C PHE A 40 -12.90 -17.60 38.34
N GLU A 41 -11.68 -18.11 38.32
CA GLU A 41 -11.17 -19.13 39.24
C GLU A 41 -9.87 -18.61 39.85
N ASN A 42 -9.76 -18.63 41.18
CA ASN A 42 -8.61 -18.08 41.91
C ASN A 42 -8.25 -16.62 41.51
N GLY A 43 -9.26 -15.80 41.19
CA GLY A 43 -9.08 -14.40 40.79
C GLY A 43 -8.61 -14.19 39.35
N SER A 44 -8.36 -15.26 38.58
CA SER A 44 -8.01 -15.20 37.17
C SER A 44 -9.19 -15.59 36.30
N LEU A 45 -9.36 -14.92 35.15
CA LEU A 45 -10.36 -15.31 34.17
C LEU A 45 -10.04 -16.72 33.67
N ASN A 46 -11.03 -17.61 33.72
CA ASN A 46 -10.87 -19.04 33.46
C ASN A 46 -11.76 -19.56 32.32
N ARG A 47 -12.97 -19.00 32.16
CA ARG A 47 -13.91 -19.39 31.09
C ARG A 47 -14.83 -18.22 30.73
N TRP A 48 -15.37 -18.25 29.52
CA TRP A 48 -16.53 -17.46 29.15
C TRP A 48 -17.75 -18.35 28.93
N GLU A 49 -18.91 -17.90 29.38
CA GLU A 49 -20.21 -18.45 28.99
C GLU A 49 -20.94 -17.40 28.18
N VAL A 50 -21.36 -17.75 26.97
CA VAL A 50 -22.07 -16.86 26.06
C VAL A 50 -23.40 -17.50 25.69
N THR A 51 -24.51 -16.81 25.91
CA THR A 51 -25.84 -17.26 25.49
C THR A 51 -26.28 -16.42 24.31
N ASP A 52 -26.49 -17.07 23.17
CA ASP A 52 -26.99 -16.41 21.97
C ASP A 52 -28.52 -16.16 22.07
N LEU A 53 -29.05 -15.35 21.16
CA LEU A 53 -30.44 -14.91 21.10
C LEU A 53 -31.45 -16.05 20.97
N ASP A 54 -31.03 -17.18 20.42
CA ASP A 54 -31.85 -18.38 20.27
C ASP A 54 -31.88 -19.21 21.56
N GLY A 55 -31.07 -18.88 22.57
CA GLY A 55 -30.91 -19.62 23.82
C GLY A 55 -29.79 -20.67 23.79
N THR A 56 -29.07 -20.83 22.68
CA THR A 56 -27.89 -21.70 22.60
C THR A 56 -26.76 -21.15 23.46
N ILE A 57 -26.15 -22.01 24.26
CA ILE A 57 -25.07 -21.65 25.19
C ILE A 57 -23.74 -22.14 24.64
N TYR A 58 -22.78 -21.23 24.55
CA TYR A 58 -21.41 -21.46 24.12
C TYR A 58 -20.46 -21.26 25.30
N TYR A 59 -19.54 -22.19 25.47
CA TYR A 59 -18.52 -22.14 26.50
C TYR A 59 -17.15 -22.00 25.86
N PHE A 60 -16.37 -21.02 26.30
CA PHE A 60 -15.02 -20.79 25.79
C PHE A 60 -13.99 -20.92 26.90
N LYS A 61 -12.95 -21.72 26.68
CA LYS A 61 -11.80 -21.89 27.59
C LYS A 61 -10.57 -21.14 27.07
N SER A 62 -9.53 -21.04 27.90
CA SER A 62 -8.27 -20.44 27.49
C SER A 62 -7.70 -21.17 26.27
N GLY A 63 -7.40 -20.42 25.21
CA GLY A 63 -6.81 -20.95 23.99
C GLY A 63 -5.33 -20.64 23.87
N ASN A 64 -4.93 -20.21 22.68
CA ASN A 64 -3.55 -19.97 22.29
C ASN A 64 -2.85 -19.02 23.26
N ARG A 65 -1.60 -19.33 23.59
CA ARG A 65 -0.81 -18.61 24.59
C ARG A 65 0.54 -18.24 24.03
N ILE A 66 0.93 -16.98 24.22
CA ILE A 66 2.32 -16.54 24.02
C ILE A 66 3.02 -16.63 25.37
N ASN A 67 4.18 -17.28 25.39
CA ASN A 67 5.02 -17.48 26.58
C ASN A 67 6.30 -16.61 26.56
N ARG A 68 6.73 -16.19 25.37
CA ARG A 68 7.88 -15.30 25.20
C ARG A 68 7.73 -14.47 23.95
N ARG A 69 8.13 -13.21 24.03
CA ARG A 69 8.28 -12.31 22.89
C ARG A 69 9.66 -11.72 22.91
N THR A 70 10.36 -11.80 21.78
CA THR A 70 11.67 -11.18 21.61
C THR A 70 11.61 -10.22 20.43
N ASN A 71 11.94 -8.96 20.70
CA ASN A 71 12.05 -7.93 19.67
C ASN A 71 13.50 -7.88 19.17
N PHE A 72 13.69 -7.84 17.87
CA PHE A 72 15.00 -7.69 17.22
C PHE A 72 15.03 -6.43 16.38
N SER A 73 16.14 -5.71 16.43
CA SER A 73 16.33 -4.48 15.66
C SER A 73 17.65 -4.54 14.88
N HIS A 74 17.57 -4.61 13.55
CA HIS A 74 18.72 -4.67 12.66
C HIS A 74 19.00 -3.28 12.07
N SER A 75 20.20 -2.73 12.32
CA SER A 75 20.61 -1.45 11.74
C SER A 75 21.17 -1.64 10.33
N SER A 76 20.98 -0.64 9.46
CA SER A 76 21.58 -0.63 8.11
C SER A 76 23.10 -0.50 8.11
N ASN A 77 23.74 -0.23 9.25
CA ASN A 77 25.17 0.04 9.37
C ASN A 77 26.01 -1.22 9.65
N GLY A 78 25.39 -2.41 9.59
CA GLY A 78 26.08 -3.68 9.82
C GLY A 78 26.29 -4.03 11.29
N ASP A 79 25.63 -3.33 12.22
CA ASP A 79 25.67 -3.68 13.63
C ASP A 79 24.89 -4.98 13.89
N LEU A 80 25.36 -5.77 14.87
CA LEU A 80 24.62 -6.91 15.39
C LEU A 80 23.25 -6.46 15.89
N ALA A 81 22.20 -7.26 15.65
CA ALA A 81 20.87 -6.85 16.03
C ALA A 81 20.75 -6.72 17.56
N VAL A 82 20.17 -5.61 18.00
CA VAL A 82 19.81 -5.46 19.42
C VAL A 82 18.55 -6.27 19.67
N SER A 83 18.62 -7.20 20.62
CA SER A 83 17.48 -8.02 21.03
C SER A 83 17.04 -7.69 22.45
N ASN A 84 15.74 -7.46 22.65
CA ASN A 84 15.13 -7.38 23.96
C ASN A 84 14.09 -8.50 24.09
N SER A 85 14.30 -9.39 25.05
CA SER A 85 13.39 -10.51 25.33
C SER A 85 12.59 -10.25 26.59
N ASP A 86 11.27 -10.29 26.46
CA ASP A 86 10.37 -10.24 27.60
C ASP A 86 9.77 -11.65 27.82
N ASN A 87 9.94 -12.18 29.04
CA ASN A 87 9.22 -13.37 29.48
C ASN A 87 7.78 -12.97 29.85
N ILE A 88 6.93 -12.91 28.84
CA ILE A 88 5.51 -12.56 28.96
C ILE A 88 4.65 -13.80 28.72
N SER A 89 3.72 -14.08 29.62
CA SER A 89 2.74 -15.15 29.46
C SER A 89 1.34 -14.54 29.44
N PHE A 90 0.66 -14.64 28.30
CA PHE A 90 -0.72 -14.19 28.17
C PHE A 90 -1.50 -15.00 27.14
N ILE A 91 -2.79 -15.14 27.40
CA ILE A 91 -3.76 -15.79 26.52
C ILE A 91 -4.09 -14.82 25.37
N THR A 92 -3.96 -15.29 24.14
CA THR A 92 -4.23 -14.49 22.93
C THR A 92 -5.66 -14.66 22.43
N ASN A 93 -6.30 -15.80 22.72
CA ASN A 93 -7.68 -16.06 22.35
C ASN A 93 -8.37 -17.02 23.33
N TRP A 94 -9.70 -17.07 23.25
CA TRP A 94 -10.55 -17.99 23.99
C TRP A 94 -11.20 -18.93 22.97
N ILE A 95 -10.93 -20.23 23.07
CA ILE A 95 -11.39 -21.24 22.11
C ILE A 95 -12.67 -21.88 22.60
N LEU A 96 -13.54 -22.24 21.65
CA LEU A 96 -14.81 -22.91 21.95
C LEU A 96 -14.54 -24.28 22.58
N ASP A 97 -15.14 -24.54 23.73
CA ASP A 97 -14.96 -25.78 24.48
C ASP A 97 -16.19 -26.68 24.34
N LYS A 98 -17.38 -26.08 24.43
CA LYS A 98 -18.65 -26.80 24.46
C LYS A 98 -19.79 -25.93 23.99
N VAL A 99 -20.75 -26.54 23.29
CA VAL A 99 -22.03 -25.92 22.89
C VAL A 99 -23.18 -26.73 23.45
N ILE A 100 -24.17 -26.06 24.02
CA ILE A 100 -25.43 -26.65 24.47
C ILE A 100 -26.56 -25.96 23.71
N THR A 101 -27.26 -26.71 22.87
CA THR A 101 -28.43 -26.20 22.14
C THR A 101 -29.65 -26.07 23.04
N THR A 102 -30.67 -25.35 22.58
CA THR A 102 -31.97 -25.28 23.27
C THR A 102 -32.69 -26.61 23.39
N ALA A 103 -32.40 -27.57 22.50
CA ALA A 103 -32.91 -28.94 22.59
C ALA A 103 -32.17 -29.80 23.64
N GLY A 104 -31.12 -29.26 24.28
CA GLY A 104 -30.28 -29.97 25.24
C GLY A 104 -29.21 -30.85 24.60
N GLU A 105 -29.02 -30.78 23.27
CA GLU A 105 -27.87 -31.44 22.63
C GLU A 105 -26.58 -30.76 23.02
N VAL A 106 -25.57 -31.57 23.32
CA VAL A 106 -24.24 -31.12 23.72
C VAL A 106 -23.25 -31.47 22.62
N TYR A 107 -22.45 -30.49 22.23
CA TYR A 107 -21.32 -30.64 21.31
C TYR A 107 -20.03 -30.27 22.03
N GLU A 108 -19.08 -31.20 22.11
CA GLU A 108 -17.79 -31.02 22.79
C GLU A 108 -16.67 -30.83 21.77
N TYR A 109 -15.78 -29.86 22.03
CA TYR A 109 -14.69 -29.47 21.14
C TYR A 109 -13.35 -29.82 21.79
N ASN A 110 -12.64 -30.76 21.18
CA ASN A 110 -11.37 -31.30 21.68
C ASN A 110 -10.21 -30.79 20.85
N TYR A 111 -9.11 -30.41 21.51
CA TYR A 111 -7.96 -29.75 20.87
C TYR A 111 -6.66 -30.46 21.23
N ASN A 112 -5.70 -30.41 20.31
CA ASN A 112 -4.31 -30.76 20.55
C ASN A 112 -3.47 -29.49 20.69
N GLU A 113 -2.49 -29.52 21.60
CA GLU A 113 -1.53 -28.44 21.77
C GLU A 113 -0.33 -28.61 20.82
N LYS A 114 0.13 -27.51 20.24
CA LYS A 114 1.35 -27.46 19.43
C LYS A 114 2.21 -26.27 19.85
N TYR A 115 3.49 -26.53 20.07
CA TYR A 115 4.45 -25.46 20.31
C TYR A 115 4.75 -24.72 19.02
N ILE A 116 4.70 -23.39 19.06
CA ILE A 116 4.96 -22.54 17.91
C ILE A 116 6.16 -21.62 18.15
N GLU A 117 6.89 -21.36 17.07
CA GLU A 117 7.88 -20.28 16.95
C GLU A 117 7.64 -19.53 15.65
N GLU A 118 7.35 -18.23 15.75
CA GLU A 118 7.05 -17.38 14.59
C GLU A 118 7.88 -16.10 14.60
N CYS A 119 8.56 -15.84 13.49
CA CYS A 119 9.27 -14.58 13.25
C CYS A 119 8.52 -13.73 12.23
N GLN A 120 8.23 -12.48 12.60
CA GLN A 120 7.48 -11.53 11.76
C GLN A 120 8.25 -10.22 11.59
N LEU A 121 8.23 -9.66 10.38
CA LEU A 121 8.65 -8.29 10.12
C LEU A 121 7.53 -7.34 10.57
N VAL A 122 7.83 -6.49 11.55
CA VAL A 122 6.82 -5.62 12.17
C VAL A 122 6.83 -4.25 11.51
N ASN A 123 7.99 -3.60 11.50
CA ASN A 123 8.12 -2.28 10.91
C ASN A 123 9.57 -1.99 10.52
N GLN A 124 9.75 -0.83 9.91
CA GLN A 124 11.06 -0.22 9.74
C GLN A 124 10.97 1.22 10.24
N THR A 125 12.02 1.68 10.92
CA THR A 125 12.14 3.05 11.42
C THR A 125 13.35 3.70 10.81
N ARG A 126 13.30 5.04 10.69
CA ARG A 126 14.41 5.85 10.20
C ARG A 126 14.68 6.96 11.17
N GLN A 127 15.91 7.03 11.66
CA GLN A 127 16.37 8.16 12.44
C GLN A 127 17.17 9.10 11.54
N VAL A 128 16.68 10.33 11.39
CA VAL A 128 17.37 11.41 10.68
C VAL A 128 17.68 12.52 11.67
N ARG A 129 18.95 12.93 11.73
CA ARG A 129 19.36 14.13 12.48
C ARG A 129 19.46 15.30 11.51
N GLU A 130 18.67 16.34 11.73
CA GLU A 130 18.79 17.60 11.01
C GLU A 130 20.05 18.35 11.49
N PRO A 131 20.90 18.87 10.59
CA PRO A 131 21.97 19.76 11.01
C PRO A 131 21.36 21.08 11.52
N ALA A 132 21.82 21.56 12.67
CA ALA A 132 21.42 22.86 13.18
C ALA A 132 21.81 23.95 12.15
N LEU A 133 20.84 24.76 11.72
CA LEU A 133 21.07 25.95 10.91
C LEU A 133 21.83 26.98 11.76
N TYR A 134 23.16 26.93 11.79
CA TYR A 134 23.96 28.06 12.27
C TYR A 134 25.34 28.13 11.59
N ASN A 135 25.49 29.19 10.78
CA ASN A 135 26.69 29.81 10.21
C ASN A 135 27.73 28.94 9.49
N GLU A 136 27.76 29.12 8.17
CA GLU A 136 28.91 29.25 7.26
C GLU A 136 30.29 28.76 7.77
N SER A 137 30.42 27.46 8.03
CA SER A 137 31.67 26.69 7.85
C SER A 137 31.37 25.21 8.04
N PHE A 138 30.67 24.62 7.07
CA PHE A 138 30.34 23.20 7.08
C PHE A 138 31.61 22.34 6.91
N LYS A 139 32.10 21.77 8.00
CA LYS A 139 32.70 20.43 7.93
C LYS A 139 31.55 19.44 7.79
N LEU A 140 31.66 18.44 6.90
CA LEU A 140 30.75 17.29 6.82
C LEU A 140 30.70 16.57 8.17
N GLY A 141 29.89 17.05 9.11
CA GLY A 141 29.70 16.47 10.43
C GLY A 141 28.50 15.54 10.42
N ASN A 142 28.77 14.23 10.29
CA ASN A 142 27.92 13.10 10.67
C ASN A 142 26.41 13.25 10.43
N TYR A 143 25.97 13.14 9.17
CA TYR A 143 24.58 12.82 8.87
C TYR A 143 24.24 11.45 9.49
N VAL A 144 23.37 11.44 10.51
CA VAL A 144 22.79 10.18 11.00
C VAL A 144 21.60 9.85 10.11
N ASN A 145 21.73 8.77 9.35
CA ASN A 145 20.67 8.23 8.50
C ASN A 145 20.57 6.72 8.73
N ASN A 146 20.16 6.36 9.94
CA ASN A 146 20.12 4.96 10.34
C ASN A 146 18.72 4.43 10.08
N ILE A 147 18.65 3.38 9.27
CA ILE A 147 17.43 2.61 9.08
C ILE A 147 17.52 1.41 10.00
N SER A 148 16.45 1.17 10.75
CA SER A 148 16.32 0.02 11.63
C SER A 148 15.12 -0.80 11.19
N THR A 149 15.35 -2.06 10.83
CA THR A 149 14.29 -3.04 10.53
C THR A 149 14.00 -3.84 11.79
N ASN A 150 12.74 -3.85 12.21
CA ASN A 150 12.34 -4.48 13.47
C ASN A 150 11.52 -5.74 13.22
N PHE A 151 11.92 -6.82 13.89
CA PHE A 151 11.26 -8.11 13.86
C PHE A 151 10.77 -8.49 15.26
N VAL A 152 9.74 -9.32 15.30
CA VAL A 152 9.24 -9.93 16.52
C VAL A 152 9.33 -11.44 16.35
N ASN A 153 9.96 -12.12 17.30
CA ASN A 153 9.85 -13.56 17.47
C ASN A 153 8.89 -13.86 18.62
N THR A 154 7.89 -14.70 18.38
CA THR A 154 6.94 -15.17 19.38
C THR A 154 7.06 -16.67 19.57
N LEU A 155 7.16 -17.08 20.83
CA LEU A 155 7.08 -18.48 21.24
C LEU A 155 5.83 -18.71 22.07
N GLY A 156 5.14 -19.79 21.77
CA GLY A 156 3.84 -20.04 22.36
C GLY A 156 3.35 -21.48 22.20
N VAL A 157 2.08 -21.65 22.53
CA VAL A 157 1.32 -22.87 22.30
C VAL A 157 0.03 -22.49 21.59
N ASP A 158 -0.23 -23.14 20.46
CA ASP A 158 -1.47 -23.05 19.72
C ASP A 158 -2.31 -24.31 19.94
N TYR A 159 -3.63 -24.13 19.92
CA TYR A 159 -4.60 -25.21 20.05
C TYR A 159 -5.24 -25.52 18.70
N TYR A 160 -4.99 -26.72 18.19
CA TYR A 160 -5.54 -27.23 16.94
C TYR A 160 -6.76 -28.08 17.23
N LEU A 161 -7.90 -27.76 16.62
CA LEU A 161 -9.11 -28.56 16.78
C LEU A 161 -8.85 -29.98 16.29
N HIS A 162 -9.03 -30.95 17.17
CA HIS A 162 -8.82 -32.37 16.90
C HIS A 162 -10.12 -33.11 16.65
N SER A 163 -11.18 -32.79 17.41
CA SER A 163 -12.49 -33.37 17.16
C SER A 163 -13.65 -32.56 17.72
N ILE A 164 -14.82 -32.78 17.12
CA ILE A 164 -16.12 -32.36 17.63
C ILE A 164 -16.95 -33.61 17.89
N GLU A 165 -17.48 -33.75 19.10
CA GLU A 165 -18.27 -34.91 19.52
C GLU A 165 -19.68 -34.48 19.91
N GLY A 166 -20.68 -35.30 19.58
CA GLY A 166 -22.07 -35.00 19.91
C GLY A 166 -23.03 -36.15 19.65
N SER A 167 -24.32 -35.83 19.53
CA SER A 167 -25.37 -36.84 19.29
C SER A 167 -25.18 -37.61 17.98
N PHE A 168 -24.53 -37.00 16.97
CA PHE A 168 -24.21 -37.59 15.67
C PHE A 168 -23.02 -38.57 15.67
N GLY A 169 -22.23 -38.63 16.75
CA GLY A 169 -20.95 -39.33 16.79
C GLY A 169 -19.79 -38.34 16.90
N LYS A 170 -18.77 -38.49 16.07
CA LYS A 170 -17.50 -37.75 16.15
C LYS A 170 -17.03 -37.27 14.78
N LEU A 171 -16.74 -35.98 14.67
CA LEU A 171 -16.04 -35.37 13.54
C LEU A 171 -14.57 -35.22 13.92
N ILE A 172 -13.66 -35.87 13.20
CA ILE A 172 -12.22 -35.88 13.46
C ILE A 172 -11.50 -35.01 12.44
N PHE A 173 -10.55 -34.22 12.92
CA PHE A 173 -9.66 -33.36 12.16
C PHE A 173 -8.25 -33.96 12.24
N GLU A 174 -7.80 -34.58 11.15
CA GLU A 174 -6.45 -35.15 11.05
C GLU A 174 -5.52 -34.15 10.36
N THR A 175 -4.41 -33.84 11.01
CA THR A 175 -3.40 -32.88 10.54
C THR A 175 -2.08 -33.57 10.24
N ILE A 176 -1.25 -32.95 9.41
CA ILE A 176 0.12 -33.40 9.10
C ILE A 176 1.11 -32.24 9.29
N ASP A 177 2.26 -32.56 9.88
CA ASP A 177 3.39 -31.66 10.14
C ASP A 177 4.40 -31.62 8.98
N GLU A 178 3.96 -31.15 7.80
CA GLU A 178 4.74 -31.18 6.55
C GLU A 178 4.64 -29.86 5.77
N ARG A 179 4.40 -28.74 6.44
CA ARG A 179 4.29 -27.44 5.77
C ARG A 179 5.67 -26.93 5.34
N LEU A 180 5.91 -26.89 4.03
CA LEU A 180 7.15 -26.38 3.42
C LEU A 180 7.32 -24.86 3.58
N ASP A 181 6.25 -24.12 3.84
CA ASP A 181 6.25 -22.68 4.07
C ASP A 181 6.35 -22.32 5.57
N ASN A 182 6.03 -23.24 6.46
CA ASN A 182 6.18 -23.08 7.91
C ASN A 182 6.37 -24.45 8.58
N PRO A 183 7.61 -24.93 8.72
CA PRO A 183 7.88 -26.26 9.29
C PRO A 183 7.44 -26.47 10.74
N ASN A 184 7.06 -25.41 11.45
CA ASN A 184 6.55 -25.49 12.82
C ASN A 184 5.01 -25.58 12.88
N ALA A 185 4.33 -25.58 11.74
CA ALA A 185 2.88 -25.54 11.65
C ALA A 185 2.32 -26.74 10.89
N GLU A 186 1.10 -27.11 11.24
CA GLU A 186 0.40 -28.24 10.64
C GLU A 186 -0.62 -27.76 9.60
N ARG A 187 -0.94 -28.62 8.64
CA ARG A 187 -2.09 -28.45 7.74
C ARG A 187 -3.12 -29.53 8.00
N LEU A 188 -4.40 -29.21 7.85
CA LEU A 188 -5.48 -30.20 7.84
C LEU A 188 -5.31 -31.10 6.62
N ASP A 189 -5.42 -32.41 6.79
CA ASP A 189 -5.27 -33.39 5.70
C ASP A 189 -6.59 -34.10 5.41
N VAL A 190 -7.25 -34.57 6.47
CA VAL A 190 -8.50 -35.32 6.36
C VAL A 190 -9.50 -34.88 7.42
N LEU A 191 -10.77 -34.77 7.02
CA LEU A 191 -11.91 -34.78 7.93
C LEU A 191 -12.62 -36.12 7.87
N LYS A 192 -12.94 -36.71 9.03
CA LYS A 192 -13.70 -37.97 9.12
C LYS A 192 -14.92 -37.79 9.99
N LEU A 193 -16.09 -38.09 9.45
CA LEU A 193 -17.32 -38.23 10.24
C LEU A 193 -17.51 -39.69 10.60
N ILE A 194 -17.48 -40.01 11.88
CA ILE A 194 -17.66 -41.34 12.43
C ILE A 194 -18.94 -41.33 13.26
N ASN A 195 -19.86 -42.27 13.00
CA ASN A 195 -21.08 -42.36 13.81
C ASN A 195 -20.80 -42.98 15.19
N LYS A 196 -21.84 -43.09 16.02
CA LYS A 196 -21.74 -43.69 17.37
C LYS A 196 -21.34 -45.18 17.38
N ASP A 197 -21.57 -45.90 16.29
CA ASP A 197 -21.18 -47.31 16.14
C ASP A 197 -19.71 -47.47 15.71
N GLY A 198 -18.98 -46.36 15.55
CA GLY A 198 -17.59 -46.37 15.08
C GLY A 198 -17.45 -46.52 13.56
N LYS A 199 -18.55 -46.43 12.80
CA LYS A 199 -18.53 -46.52 11.34
C LYS A 199 -18.20 -45.16 10.71
N LEU A 200 -17.24 -45.16 9.78
CA LEU A 200 -16.97 -44.01 8.92
C LEU A 200 -18.18 -43.75 8.01
N ILE A 201 -18.74 -42.55 8.11
CA ILE A 201 -19.88 -42.07 7.32
C ILE A 201 -19.40 -41.24 6.13
N HIS A 202 -18.56 -40.25 6.39
CA HIS A 202 -18.00 -39.38 5.36
C HIS A 202 -16.51 -39.13 5.59
N LYS A 203 -15.78 -38.93 4.50
CA LYS A 203 -14.37 -38.55 4.50
C LYS A 203 -14.14 -37.38 3.54
N VAL A 204 -13.49 -36.32 4.00
CA VAL A 204 -13.06 -35.20 3.14
C VAL A 204 -11.54 -35.18 3.11
N ASN A 205 -10.96 -35.29 1.91
CA ASN A 205 -9.51 -35.18 1.71
C ASN A 205 -9.17 -33.77 1.20
N PHE A 206 -8.10 -33.18 1.72
CA PHE A 206 -7.62 -31.86 1.34
C PHE A 206 -6.36 -31.99 0.49
N PHE A 207 -6.31 -31.27 -0.63
CA PHE A 207 -5.17 -31.31 -1.55
C PHE A 207 -4.58 -29.92 -1.71
N TYR A 208 -3.33 -29.79 -1.31
CA TYR A 208 -2.62 -28.53 -1.29
C TYR A 208 -1.54 -28.46 -2.37
N ASP A 209 -1.12 -27.23 -2.62
CA ASP A 209 0.04 -26.88 -3.43
C ASP A 209 0.69 -25.62 -2.86
N TYR A 210 1.69 -25.10 -3.54
CA TYR A 210 2.43 -23.92 -3.12
C TYR A 210 2.50 -22.88 -4.22
N MET A 211 2.11 -21.65 -3.88
CA MET A 211 2.60 -20.49 -4.62
C MET A 211 4.06 -20.25 -4.23
N ILE A 212 4.93 -20.10 -5.22
CA ILE A 212 6.37 -19.97 -5.03
C ILE A 212 6.82 -18.62 -5.57
N SER A 213 7.26 -17.74 -4.67
CA SER A 213 7.84 -16.45 -5.04
C SER A 213 9.21 -16.61 -5.67
N ASN A 214 9.61 -15.58 -6.43
CA ASN A 214 10.99 -15.46 -6.85
C ASN A 214 11.89 -15.43 -5.60
N SER A 215 12.98 -16.19 -5.65
CA SER A 215 13.96 -16.20 -4.57
C SER A 215 14.48 -14.78 -4.31
N PRO A 216 14.65 -14.39 -3.03
CA PRO A 216 15.27 -13.12 -2.71
C PRO A 216 16.67 -13.07 -3.31
N GLN A 217 17.04 -11.91 -3.90
CA GLN A 217 18.35 -11.73 -4.52
C GLN A 217 19.49 -11.75 -3.50
N ASN A 218 19.21 -11.40 -2.25
CA ASN A 218 20.16 -11.35 -1.16
C ASN A 218 19.72 -12.24 -0.01
N GLU A 219 20.69 -12.66 0.81
CA GLU A 219 20.42 -13.31 2.09
C GLU A 219 19.58 -12.41 2.99
N ILE A 220 18.58 -13.02 3.65
CA ILE A 220 17.69 -12.31 4.56
C ILE A 220 18.00 -12.75 5.97
N TYR A 221 18.32 -11.78 6.82
CA TYR A 221 18.47 -11.98 8.25
C TYR A 221 17.22 -11.48 8.96
N ALA A 222 16.56 -12.35 9.72
CA ALA A 222 15.39 -12.01 10.52
C ALA A 222 15.45 -12.75 11.85
N CYS A 223 15.05 -12.07 12.94
CA CYS A 223 15.07 -12.62 14.29
C CYS A 223 16.43 -13.27 14.68
N ASN A 224 17.54 -12.60 14.36
CA ASN A 224 18.91 -13.08 14.57
C ASN A 224 19.32 -14.38 13.86
N ASN A 225 18.54 -14.82 12.87
CA ASN A 225 18.87 -16.01 12.08
C ASN A 225 18.93 -15.68 10.59
N LEU A 226 19.81 -16.38 9.87
CA LEU A 226 19.74 -16.45 8.42
C LEU A 226 18.49 -17.22 8.04
N VAL A 227 17.61 -16.58 7.27
CA VAL A 227 16.33 -17.14 6.88
C VAL A 227 16.51 -18.03 5.66
N ASN A 228 15.94 -19.23 5.71
CA ASN A 228 15.88 -20.12 4.55
C ASN A 228 14.93 -19.53 3.48
N SER A 229 15.50 -19.11 2.37
CA SER A 229 14.79 -18.53 1.22
C SER A 229 13.73 -19.47 0.65
N GLU A 230 13.95 -20.79 0.69
CA GLU A 230 12.98 -21.77 0.20
C GLU A 230 11.71 -21.84 1.07
N ILE A 231 11.80 -21.51 2.35
CA ILE A 231 10.65 -21.52 3.26
C ILE A 231 9.82 -20.25 3.07
N ILE A 232 10.48 -19.08 3.09
CA ILE A 232 9.77 -17.79 3.01
C ILE A 232 9.22 -17.44 1.63
N SER A 233 9.65 -18.16 0.60
CA SER A 233 9.16 -17.98 -0.76
C SER A 233 7.93 -18.83 -1.04
N LYS A 234 7.55 -19.75 -0.15
CA LYS A 234 6.39 -20.63 -0.33
C LYS A 234 5.17 -20.10 0.42
N ARG A 235 3.99 -20.28 -0.17
CA ARG A 235 2.67 -20.06 0.47
C ARG A 235 1.76 -21.23 0.17
N LEU A 236 1.34 -21.95 1.22
CA LEU A 236 0.40 -23.06 1.08
C LEU A 236 -0.94 -22.57 0.52
N ILE A 237 -1.45 -23.25 -0.51
CA ILE A 237 -2.77 -23.01 -1.10
C ILE A 237 -3.57 -24.32 -1.16
N LEU A 238 -4.88 -24.25 -0.99
CA LEU A 238 -5.78 -25.39 -1.09
C LEU A 238 -6.31 -25.48 -2.53
N ASN A 239 -5.78 -26.38 -3.34
CA ASN A 239 -6.20 -26.51 -4.74
C ASN A 239 -7.58 -27.16 -4.88
N LYS A 240 -7.86 -28.15 -4.04
CA LYS A 240 -9.14 -28.88 -4.09
C LYS A 240 -9.43 -29.62 -2.79
N ILE A 241 -10.71 -29.92 -2.60
CA ILE A 241 -11.17 -30.91 -1.64
C ILE A 241 -11.92 -32.02 -2.35
N ARG A 242 -11.94 -33.21 -1.75
CA ARG A 242 -12.71 -34.35 -2.25
C ARG A 242 -13.48 -35.03 -1.15
N ILE A 243 -14.81 -35.04 -1.28
CA ILE A 243 -15.72 -35.73 -0.36
C ILE A 243 -15.99 -37.13 -0.91
N ASP A 244 -15.76 -38.13 -0.06
CA ASP A 244 -15.98 -39.56 -0.29
C ASP A 244 -15.37 -40.11 -1.59
N ASP A 245 -14.31 -39.46 -2.06
CA ASP A 245 -13.56 -39.77 -3.28
C ASP A 245 -14.25 -39.48 -4.63
N TYR A 246 -15.45 -38.88 -4.66
CA TYR A 246 -16.16 -38.57 -5.91
C TYR A 246 -16.63 -37.11 -6.05
N GLU A 247 -16.93 -36.40 -4.96
CA GLU A 247 -17.34 -34.99 -5.03
C GLU A 247 -16.12 -34.08 -4.91
N GLU A 248 -15.67 -33.52 -6.04
CA GLU A 248 -14.50 -32.67 -6.10
C GLU A 248 -14.88 -31.18 -6.22
N PHE A 249 -14.40 -30.37 -5.29
CA PHE A 249 -14.43 -28.92 -5.40
C PHE A 249 -13.03 -28.41 -5.74
N LYS A 250 -12.92 -27.49 -6.70
CA LYS A 250 -11.64 -26.88 -7.09
C LYS A 250 -11.64 -25.40 -6.79
N PHE A 251 -10.53 -24.91 -6.25
CA PHE A 251 -10.31 -23.52 -5.91
C PHE A 251 -9.32 -22.93 -6.92
N ASN A 252 -9.72 -21.89 -7.63
CA ASN A 252 -8.87 -21.20 -8.58
C ASN A 252 -8.46 -19.85 -8.01
N TYR A 253 -7.16 -19.64 -7.90
CA TYR A 253 -6.57 -18.42 -7.38
C TYR A 253 -6.00 -17.57 -8.51
N ASN A 254 -5.91 -16.27 -8.28
CA ASN A 254 -5.18 -15.36 -9.15
C ASN A 254 -3.71 -15.81 -9.25
N PRO A 255 -3.16 -15.96 -10.46
CA PRO A 255 -1.83 -16.55 -10.66
C PRO A 255 -0.68 -15.59 -10.36
N GLU A 256 -0.94 -14.31 -10.07
CA GLU A 256 0.10 -13.35 -9.70
C GLU A 256 0.78 -13.81 -8.41
N THR A 257 2.11 -13.87 -8.47
CA THR A 257 2.92 -14.47 -7.42
C THR A 257 3.21 -13.47 -6.31
N LEU A 258 2.82 -13.80 -5.07
CA LEU A 258 3.18 -13.00 -3.91
C LEU A 258 4.71 -12.94 -3.73
N PRO A 259 5.28 -11.83 -3.23
CA PRO A 259 6.68 -11.78 -2.90
C PRO A 259 6.98 -12.60 -1.63
N HIS A 260 8.26 -12.86 -1.37
CA HIS A 260 8.66 -13.57 -0.15
C HIS A 260 8.18 -12.83 1.12
N ARG A 261 7.95 -13.55 2.23
CA ARG A 261 7.29 -13.00 3.45
C ARG A 261 7.92 -11.73 4.05
N PHE A 262 9.21 -11.53 3.81
CA PHE A 262 9.99 -10.40 4.32
C PHE A 262 10.19 -9.27 3.28
N SER A 263 9.51 -9.32 2.13
CA SER A 263 9.67 -8.33 1.06
C SER A 263 9.12 -6.96 1.44
N TYR A 264 9.78 -5.90 0.97
CA TYR A 264 9.32 -4.52 1.11
C TYR A 264 8.41 -4.06 -0.04
N SER A 265 8.13 -4.92 -1.02
CA SER A 265 7.14 -4.70 -2.08
C SER A 265 5.73 -4.69 -1.51
N ARG A 266 5.40 -3.68 -0.70
CA ARG A 266 4.10 -3.53 -0.07
C ARG A 266 3.66 -2.08 -0.11
N ASP A 267 2.38 -1.86 -0.31
CA ASP A 267 1.77 -0.53 -0.23
C ASP A 267 1.72 0.00 1.21
N TRP A 268 1.14 1.18 1.43
CA TRP A 268 0.94 1.78 2.76
C TRP A 268 0.12 0.91 3.73
N TRP A 269 -0.68 -0.01 3.21
CA TRP A 269 -1.62 -0.87 3.95
C TRP A 269 -1.10 -2.30 4.13
N GLY A 270 0.06 -2.61 3.55
CA GLY A 270 0.72 -3.90 3.67
C GLY A 270 0.40 -4.89 2.55
N TYR A 271 -0.37 -4.50 1.53
CA TYR A 271 -0.69 -5.35 0.37
C TYR A 271 0.43 -5.30 -0.67
N TYR A 272 0.60 -6.39 -1.43
CA TYR A 272 1.60 -6.45 -2.49
C TYR A 272 1.31 -5.41 -3.57
N ASN A 273 2.34 -4.67 -3.98
CA ASN A 273 2.20 -3.57 -4.93
C ASN A 273 3.14 -3.65 -6.15
N GLY A 274 3.80 -4.79 -6.36
CA GLY A 274 4.68 -5.04 -7.51
C GLY A 274 5.98 -4.22 -7.53
N SER A 275 6.20 -3.34 -6.54
CA SER A 275 7.32 -2.40 -6.58
C SER A 275 8.57 -2.97 -5.92
N ASN A 276 9.72 -2.83 -6.58
CA ASN A 276 11.00 -3.27 -6.01
C ASN A 276 11.54 -2.26 -4.98
N ASN A 277 10.92 -2.25 -3.80
CA ASN A 277 11.30 -1.36 -2.71
C ASN A 277 12.51 -1.92 -1.96
N ALA A 278 13.52 -1.09 -1.74
CA ALA A 278 14.67 -1.44 -0.88
C ALA A 278 14.37 -1.23 0.62
N VAL A 279 13.37 -0.42 0.96
CA VAL A 279 12.99 -0.01 2.32
C VAL A 279 11.47 0.24 2.40
N LEU A 280 10.89 0.25 3.60
CA LEU A 280 9.50 0.63 3.83
C LEU A 280 9.33 2.12 4.16
N VAL A 281 10.38 2.75 4.68
CA VAL A 281 10.34 4.15 5.16
C VAL A 281 10.79 5.14 4.10
N SER A 282 10.12 6.29 4.03
CA SER A 282 10.46 7.35 3.09
C SER A 282 11.79 8.05 3.45
N THR A 283 12.31 8.80 2.49
CA THR A 283 13.40 9.75 2.72
C THR A 283 12.88 10.97 3.45
N ALA A 284 13.70 11.54 4.33
CA ALA A 284 13.40 12.85 4.90
C ALA A 284 13.48 13.91 3.79
N LYS A 285 12.64 14.95 3.87
CA LYS A 285 12.48 16.00 2.83
C LYS A 285 13.80 16.63 2.35
N TRP A 286 14.86 16.59 3.17
CA TRP A 286 16.15 17.22 2.91
C TRP A 286 17.20 16.29 2.25
N GLN A 287 16.88 15.01 2.02
CA GLN A 287 17.77 14.07 1.34
C GLN A 287 17.27 13.77 -0.08
N THR A 288 17.90 14.40 -1.07
CA THR A 288 17.53 14.30 -2.49
C THR A 288 18.09 13.07 -3.20
N ASN A 289 19.04 12.36 -2.59
CA ASN A 289 19.82 11.29 -3.25
C ASN A 289 19.47 9.86 -2.81
N LEU A 290 18.34 9.66 -2.13
CA LEU A 290 17.94 8.33 -1.66
C LEU A 290 16.60 7.92 -2.27
N SER A 291 16.47 6.65 -2.64
CA SER A 291 15.25 6.12 -3.24
C SER A 291 14.12 6.16 -2.21
N THR A 292 13.09 6.96 -2.47
CA THR A 292 11.82 6.86 -1.74
C THR A 292 11.10 5.59 -2.21
N PRO A 293 10.62 4.73 -1.31
CA PRO A 293 9.90 3.53 -1.72
C PRO A 293 8.56 3.91 -2.37
N TYR A 294 8.22 3.22 -3.46
CA TYR A 294 6.89 3.33 -4.06
C TYR A 294 5.95 2.45 -3.25
N ARG A 295 5.16 3.08 -2.38
CA ARG A 295 4.21 2.44 -1.44
C ARG A 295 2.75 2.65 -1.86
N ASN A 296 2.52 3.07 -3.09
CA ASN A 296 1.18 3.24 -3.64
C ASN A 296 0.53 1.86 -3.87
N VAL A 297 -0.79 1.80 -3.72
CA VAL A 297 -1.66 0.66 -4.06
C VAL A 297 -1.55 0.37 -5.55
N ASN A 298 -1.44 -0.90 -5.90
CA ASN A 298 -1.56 -1.38 -7.28
C ASN A 298 -2.58 -2.52 -7.30
N GLU A 299 -3.69 -2.34 -8.02
CA GLU A 299 -4.81 -3.29 -8.02
C GLU A 299 -4.42 -4.67 -8.58
N GLU A 300 -3.59 -4.71 -9.62
CA GLU A 300 -3.16 -5.96 -10.27
C GLU A 300 -2.35 -6.82 -9.30
N TYR A 301 -1.32 -6.23 -8.68
CA TYR A 301 -0.48 -6.94 -7.72
C TYR A 301 -1.17 -7.20 -6.38
N SER A 302 -2.15 -6.37 -5.98
CA SER A 302 -2.91 -6.60 -4.75
C SER A 302 -3.77 -7.86 -4.81
N LYS A 303 -4.08 -8.36 -6.02
CA LYS A 303 -4.86 -9.60 -6.25
C LYS A 303 -4.03 -10.88 -6.15
N ALA A 304 -2.71 -10.79 -6.02
CA ALA A 304 -1.83 -11.95 -5.95
C ALA A 304 -2.30 -13.01 -4.94
N GLY A 305 -2.56 -14.23 -5.44
CA GLY A 305 -3.01 -15.36 -4.63
C GLY A 305 -4.43 -15.28 -4.06
N ILE A 306 -5.28 -14.36 -4.53
CA ILE A 306 -6.69 -14.29 -4.08
C ILE A 306 -7.54 -15.37 -4.77
N LEU A 307 -8.56 -15.90 -4.08
CA LEU A 307 -9.49 -16.88 -4.65
C LEU A 307 -10.46 -16.21 -5.62
N GLU A 308 -10.35 -16.49 -6.92
CA GLU A 308 -11.21 -15.90 -7.96
C GLU A 308 -12.42 -16.77 -8.30
N SER A 309 -12.34 -18.09 -8.11
CA SER A 309 -13.52 -18.95 -8.29
C SER A 309 -13.46 -20.27 -7.53
N ILE A 310 -14.64 -20.80 -7.23
CA ILE A 310 -14.83 -22.18 -6.77
C ILE A 310 -15.64 -22.93 -7.83
N GLN A 311 -15.09 -24.02 -8.33
CA GLN A 311 -15.81 -24.97 -9.17
C GLN A 311 -16.38 -26.10 -8.30
N ASN A 312 -17.67 -26.33 -8.39
CA ASN A 312 -18.38 -27.39 -7.66
C ASN A 312 -18.30 -28.75 -8.38
N PRO A 313 -18.72 -29.86 -7.74
CA PRO A 313 -18.70 -31.19 -8.35
C PRO A 313 -19.51 -31.31 -9.65
N SER A 314 -20.61 -30.56 -9.76
CA SER A 314 -21.44 -30.48 -10.97
C SER A 314 -20.83 -29.63 -12.10
N LYS A 315 -19.62 -29.10 -11.90
CA LYS A 315 -18.87 -28.19 -12.80
C LYS A 315 -19.41 -26.76 -12.89
N GLY A 316 -20.47 -26.43 -12.16
CA GLY A 316 -20.87 -25.04 -11.95
C GLY A 316 -19.77 -24.26 -11.22
N ARG A 317 -19.70 -22.95 -11.48
CA ARG A 317 -18.69 -22.06 -10.90
C ARG A 317 -19.35 -20.90 -10.16
N THR A 318 -18.79 -20.59 -9.00
CA THR A 318 -19.01 -19.33 -8.31
C THR A 318 -17.78 -18.47 -8.54
N GLU A 319 -17.96 -17.28 -9.10
CA GLU A 319 -16.88 -16.34 -9.38
C GLU A 319 -16.91 -15.18 -8.38
N TYR A 320 -15.72 -14.75 -7.97
CA TYR A 320 -15.52 -13.64 -7.05
C TYR A 320 -14.72 -12.56 -7.78
N VAL A 321 -15.37 -11.42 -8.00
CA VAL A 321 -14.71 -10.25 -8.58
C VAL A 321 -14.29 -9.34 -7.44
N PHE A 322 -13.03 -8.89 -7.45
CA PHE A 322 -12.48 -8.00 -6.44
C PHE A 322 -12.11 -6.65 -7.01
N GLU A 323 -12.25 -5.62 -6.18
CA GLU A 323 -11.75 -4.27 -6.44
C GLU A 323 -11.05 -3.72 -5.19
N SER A 324 -10.17 -2.74 -5.35
CA SER A 324 -9.51 -2.11 -4.22
C SER A 324 -10.51 -1.44 -3.27
N ASN A 325 -10.24 -1.47 -1.96
CA ASN A 325 -10.99 -0.61 -1.04
C ASN A 325 -10.79 0.85 -1.43
N ARG A 326 -11.82 1.65 -1.21
CA ARG A 326 -11.83 3.05 -1.61
C ARG A 326 -12.00 3.97 -0.42
N GLY A 327 -11.22 5.03 -0.38
CA GLY A 327 -11.26 6.06 0.65
C GLY A 327 -11.34 7.45 0.03
N LEU A 328 -11.82 8.42 0.81
CA LEU A 328 -11.90 9.82 0.38
C LEU A 328 -10.58 10.53 0.72
N TYR A 329 -9.87 10.95 -0.32
CA TYR A 329 -8.73 11.84 -0.18
C TYR A 329 -9.20 13.29 -0.33
N ASN A 330 -8.95 14.09 0.70
CA ASN A 330 -9.28 15.51 0.72
C ASN A 330 -8.00 16.33 0.50
N HIS A 331 -7.94 17.05 -0.62
CA HIS A 331 -6.76 17.83 -1.04
C HIS A 331 -6.44 19.01 -0.10
N PHE A 332 -7.39 19.40 0.76
CA PHE A 332 -7.29 20.63 1.57
C PHE A 332 -6.58 20.49 2.92
N TYR A 333 -6.14 19.30 3.33
CA TYR A 333 -5.38 19.12 4.57
C TYR A 333 -3.87 19.02 4.28
N ASN A 334 -3.18 20.14 4.51
CA ASN A 334 -1.72 20.35 4.56
C ASN A 334 -0.85 19.11 4.31
N ASP A 335 0.01 19.20 3.28
CA ASP A 335 1.12 18.31 2.89
C ASP A 335 2.20 18.04 3.98
N ASN A 336 1.87 18.28 5.25
CA ASN A 336 2.80 18.27 6.37
C ASN A 336 2.61 17.09 7.33
N ILE A 337 1.54 16.29 7.24
CA ILE A 337 1.29 15.17 8.18
C ILE A 337 1.35 13.79 7.52
N ILE A 338 1.20 13.70 6.20
CA ILE A 338 1.37 12.45 5.47
C ILE A 338 2.60 12.61 4.57
N PRO A 339 3.65 11.76 4.70
CA PRO A 339 4.78 11.82 3.78
C PRO A 339 4.25 11.51 2.39
N SER A 340 4.01 12.58 1.60
CA SER A 340 3.61 12.59 0.20
C SER A 340 3.07 11.23 -0.25
N ILE A 341 1.78 10.95 0.02
CA ILE A 341 1.06 10.03 -0.87
C ILE A 341 1.34 10.62 -2.24
N ASN A 342 2.16 9.92 -3.02
CA ASN A 342 2.72 10.46 -4.24
C ASN A 342 1.50 10.88 -5.05
N THR A 343 1.32 12.19 -5.25
CA THR A 343 0.12 12.76 -5.90
C THR A 343 -0.06 12.21 -7.33
N ASN A 344 0.94 11.47 -7.82
CA ASN A 344 0.92 10.59 -8.98
C ASN A 344 -0.31 9.67 -9.10
N PHE A 345 -1.07 9.39 -8.05
CA PHE A 345 -2.33 8.64 -8.19
C PHE A 345 -3.38 9.34 -9.05
N PHE A 346 -3.40 10.66 -8.99
CA PHE A 346 -4.40 11.44 -9.69
C PHE A 346 -3.90 11.89 -11.03
N PHE A 347 -2.63 11.69 -11.37
CA PHE A 347 -1.97 12.55 -12.33
C PHE A 347 -1.03 11.79 -13.26
N ASN A 348 -1.35 11.81 -14.54
CA ASN A 348 -0.47 11.36 -15.60
C ASN A 348 0.50 12.49 -15.96
N ASN A 349 1.80 12.24 -15.83
CA ASN A 349 2.80 13.16 -16.36
C ASN A 349 2.73 13.14 -17.90
N ARG A 350 2.48 14.28 -18.50
CA ARG A 350 2.61 14.51 -19.93
C ARG A 350 3.87 15.31 -20.19
N ASN A 351 4.55 14.95 -21.26
CA ASN A 351 5.67 15.70 -21.79
C ASN A 351 5.39 16.07 -23.24
N SER A 352 5.90 17.22 -23.63
CA SER A 352 6.05 17.60 -25.02
C SER A 352 7.48 18.04 -25.23
N GLU A 353 8.21 17.25 -26.01
CA GLU A 353 9.53 17.60 -26.50
C GLU A 353 9.40 18.31 -27.84
N LEU A 354 10.11 19.43 -27.96
CA LEU A 354 10.22 20.22 -29.18
C LEU A 354 11.70 20.31 -29.53
N SER A 355 12.08 19.88 -30.74
CA SER A 355 13.44 19.98 -31.26
C SER A 355 13.45 20.56 -32.68
N HIS A 356 14.54 21.26 -33.01
CA HIS A 356 14.75 21.86 -34.31
C HIS A 356 15.21 20.79 -35.33
N SER A 357 14.28 20.24 -36.13
CA SER A 357 14.62 19.55 -37.39
C SER A 357 13.61 19.69 -38.54
N ASP A 358 12.46 20.36 -38.34
CA ASP A 358 11.48 20.59 -39.41
C ASP A 358 11.62 22.01 -39.99
N GLY A 359 12.12 22.06 -41.24
CA GLY A 359 12.66 23.24 -41.88
C GLY A 359 11.66 24.33 -42.31
N ALA A 360 12.03 25.57 -42.01
CA ALA A 360 11.68 26.79 -42.75
C ALA A 360 12.78 27.84 -42.47
N THR A 361 12.98 28.84 -43.33
CA THR A 361 14.06 29.84 -43.24
C THR A 361 13.54 31.26 -43.00
N ASN A 362 14.31 32.01 -42.20
CA ASN A 362 14.32 33.46 -41.88
C ASN A 362 13.57 34.00 -40.63
N GLN A 363 14.42 34.37 -39.67
CA GLN A 363 14.36 35.40 -38.61
C GLN A 363 13.43 35.26 -37.40
N THR A 364 12.36 34.46 -37.43
CA THR A 364 11.65 34.06 -36.21
C THR A 364 11.00 32.71 -36.44
N TYR A 365 11.33 31.71 -35.61
CA TYR A 365 10.68 30.40 -35.71
C TYR A 365 9.50 30.39 -34.77
N PHE A 366 8.33 30.14 -35.33
CA PHE A 366 7.07 29.99 -34.61
C PHE A 366 6.73 28.52 -34.54
N TYR A 367 6.77 27.96 -33.34
CA TYR A 367 6.24 26.63 -33.11
C TYR A 367 5.00 26.74 -32.23
N SER A 368 3.87 26.23 -32.72
CA SER A 368 2.59 26.24 -32.00
C SER A 368 2.16 24.82 -31.65
N LYS A 369 1.82 24.58 -30.38
CA LYS A 369 1.22 23.31 -29.95
C LYS A 369 0.02 23.53 -29.07
N GLN A 370 -1.04 22.81 -29.41
CA GLN A 370 -2.24 22.76 -28.61
C GLN A 370 -2.00 21.89 -27.37
N ILE A 371 -2.35 22.45 -26.21
CA ILE A 371 -2.32 21.80 -24.91
C ILE A 371 -3.76 21.77 -24.41
N ILE A 372 -4.34 20.57 -24.38
CA ILE A 372 -5.65 20.38 -23.77
C ILE A 372 -5.43 20.16 -22.28
N LEU A 373 -5.87 21.13 -21.48
CA LEU A 373 -5.86 21.03 -20.03
C LEU A 373 -7.21 20.47 -19.56
N GLU A 374 -7.28 19.14 -19.50
CA GLU A 374 -8.44 18.43 -18.93
C GLU A 374 -8.25 18.30 -17.42
N ARG A 375 -9.21 18.82 -16.63
CA ARG A 375 -9.34 18.62 -15.17
C ARG A 375 -8.00 18.69 -14.43
N LEU A 376 -7.50 19.88 -14.14
CA LEU A 376 -6.07 20.09 -13.88
C LEU A 376 -5.56 19.66 -12.50
N SER A 377 -4.35 19.09 -12.54
CA SER A 377 -3.38 18.97 -11.43
C SER A 377 -2.51 20.21 -11.36
N ASP A 378 -2.04 20.57 -10.17
CA ASP A 378 -1.15 21.73 -9.93
C ASP A 378 -1.87 23.08 -10.10
N VAL A 379 -3.16 23.11 -9.75
CA VAL A 379 -3.90 24.35 -9.53
C VAL A 379 -3.52 24.95 -8.18
N ILE A 380 -2.84 26.09 -8.20
CA ILE A 380 -2.42 26.86 -7.04
C ILE A 380 -3.44 27.98 -6.82
N TRP A 381 -4.04 28.01 -5.64
CA TRP A 381 -4.80 29.19 -5.23
C TRP A 381 -3.86 30.26 -4.71
N ASN A 382 -3.88 31.45 -5.30
CA ASN A 382 -3.23 32.62 -4.73
C ASN A 382 -4.27 33.45 -3.96
N SER A 383 -4.13 33.50 -2.64
CA SER A 383 -5.03 34.26 -1.77
C SER A 383 -4.87 35.78 -1.89
N GLN A 384 -3.74 36.27 -2.41
CA GLN A 384 -3.52 37.70 -2.60
C GLN A 384 -4.32 38.26 -3.77
N ASP A 385 -4.44 37.47 -4.84
CA ASP A 385 -5.03 37.91 -6.10
C ASP A 385 -6.41 37.26 -6.36
N ASN A 386 -6.86 36.38 -5.45
CA ASN A 386 -8.12 35.64 -5.52
C ASN A 386 -8.31 34.90 -6.84
N GLN A 387 -7.22 34.26 -7.31
CA GLN A 387 -7.17 33.55 -8.59
C GLN A 387 -6.47 32.20 -8.46
N TYR A 388 -6.92 31.27 -9.30
CA TYR A 388 -6.27 29.98 -9.50
C TYR A 388 -5.15 30.11 -10.55
N TYR A 389 -4.06 29.36 -10.37
CA TYR A 389 -2.94 29.28 -11.30
C TYR A 389 -2.61 27.84 -11.64
N VAL A 390 -2.22 27.53 -12.87
CA VAL A 390 -1.67 26.21 -13.22
C VAL A 390 -0.18 26.31 -13.37
N ARG A 391 0.55 25.46 -12.65
CA ARG A 391 2.01 25.41 -12.76
C ARG A 391 2.45 24.41 -13.84
N LEU A 392 3.04 24.91 -14.92
CA LEU A 392 3.76 24.11 -15.90
C LEU A 392 5.25 24.10 -15.57
N LYS A 393 5.91 22.96 -15.78
CA LYS A 393 7.37 22.85 -15.67
C LYS A 393 7.99 22.83 -17.04
N TYR A 394 9.15 23.47 -17.19
CA TYR A 394 9.88 23.45 -18.44
C TYR A 394 11.38 23.22 -18.25
N ASP A 395 11.99 22.67 -19.28
CA ASP A 395 13.43 22.62 -19.46
C ASP A 395 13.74 23.11 -20.88
N SER A 396 14.74 23.96 -21.00
CA SER A 396 15.23 24.50 -22.27
C SER A 396 16.72 24.29 -22.37
N SER A 397 17.22 23.88 -23.53
CA SER A 397 18.65 23.79 -23.81
C SER A 397 18.99 24.30 -25.20
N SER A 398 20.23 24.75 -25.38
CA SER A 398 20.74 25.17 -26.69
C SER A 398 22.21 24.80 -26.86
N THR A 399 22.65 24.50 -28.09
CA THR A 399 24.05 24.17 -28.37
C THR A 399 25.00 25.37 -28.30
N SER A 400 24.52 26.59 -28.57
CA SER A 400 25.39 27.78 -28.74
C SER A 400 24.80 29.08 -28.18
N CYS A 401 23.54 29.09 -27.75
CA CYS A 401 22.91 30.26 -27.13
C CYS A 401 23.32 30.35 -25.65
N ASN A 402 24.13 31.33 -25.26
CA ASN A 402 24.65 31.45 -23.88
C ASN A 402 24.16 32.73 -23.18
N TYR A 403 22.88 33.09 -23.36
CA TYR A 403 22.31 34.29 -22.75
C TYR A 403 21.92 34.04 -21.29
N THR A 404 22.78 34.49 -20.37
CA THR A 404 22.50 34.51 -18.93
C THR A 404 21.66 35.75 -18.60
N SER A 405 20.34 35.65 -18.71
CA SER A 405 19.43 36.78 -18.44
C SER A 405 19.74 37.44 -17.09
N HIS A 406 20.03 38.75 -17.10
CA HIS A 406 19.89 39.58 -15.91
C HIS A 406 18.40 39.68 -15.61
N GLY A 407 17.97 39.12 -14.48
CA GLY A 407 16.55 38.95 -14.14
C GLY A 407 15.74 40.24 -14.32
N GLY A 408 14.82 40.23 -15.28
CA GLY A 408 13.90 41.33 -15.55
C GLY A 408 13.02 41.04 -16.76
N ASN A 409 11.79 41.55 -16.74
CA ASN A 409 10.82 41.48 -17.84
C ASN A 409 11.18 42.40 -19.03
N SER A 410 12.45 42.74 -19.21
CA SER A 410 12.91 43.65 -20.28
C SER A 410 13.16 42.89 -21.58
N LEU A 411 12.82 43.51 -22.71
CA LEU A 411 13.14 43.00 -24.04
C LEU A 411 14.67 42.80 -24.16
N PRO A 412 15.13 41.73 -24.83
CA PRO A 412 16.54 41.48 -25.10
C PRO A 412 17.14 42.63 -25.91
N LEU A 413 18.45 42.84 -25.76
CA LEU A 413 19.18 43.75 -26.63
C LEU A 413 19.05 43.25 -28.08
N GLU A 414 18.84 44.17 -29.00
CA GLU A 414 18.80 43.89 -30.44
C GLU A 414 20.03 43.06 -30.84
N GLY A 415 19.81 41.90 -31.44
CA GLY A 415 20.88 40.94 -31.78
C GLY A 415 21.29 39.95 -30.68
N SER A 416 20.54 39.74 -29.61
CA SER A 416 20.83 38.65 -28.64
C SER A 416 19.92 37.42 -28.85
N CYS A 417 20.49 36.22 -28.66
CA CYS A 417 19.73 34.97 -28.79
C CYS A 417 18.75 34.83 -27.62
N SER A 418 17.46 34.59 -27.92
CA SER A 418 16.43 34.43 -26.89
C SER A 418 15.35 33.42 -27.26
N ILE A 419 14.91 32.66 -26.25
CA ILE A 419 13.76 31.74 -26.33
C ILE A 419 12.60 32.38 -25.57
N TRP A 420 11.50 32.59 -26.28
CA TRP A 420 10.26 33.15 -25.75
C TRP A 420 9.15 32.11 -25.77
N ILE A 421 8.30 32.21 -24.76
CA ILE A 421 7.05 31.49 -24.74
C ILE A 421 5.91 32.48 -24.67
N LYS A 422 4.97 32.30 -25.59
CA LYS A 422 3.65 32.92 -25.56
C LYS A 422 2.61 31.85 -25.30
N LEU A 423 1.70 32.13 -24.38
CA LEU A 423 0.62 31.23 -24.06
C LEU A 423 -0.70 31.92 -24.33
N PHE A 424 -1.55 31.28 -25.12
CA PHE A 424 -2.87 31.77 -25.50
C PHE A 424 -3.94 30.87 -24.90
N VAL A 425 -5.04 31.49 -24.49
CA VAL A 425 -6.30 30.78 -24.22
C VAL A 425 -7.06 30.70 -25.54
N ASP A 426 -7.64 29.55 -25.84
CA ASP A 426 -8.32 29.31 -27.12
C ASP A 426 -9.43 30.35 -27.37
N GLY A 427 -9.39 31.00 -28.54
CA GLY A 427 -10.28 32.11 -28.91
C GLY A 427 -9.78 33.52 -28.56
N GLU A 428 -8.67 33.67 -27.83
CA GLU A 428 -8.08 34.98 -27.54
C GLU A 428 -6.93 35.34 -28.50
N GLU A 429 -6.93 36.56 -29.03
CA GLU A 429 -5.87 37.05 -29.94
C GLU A 429 -4.61 37.53 -29.18
N ASN A 430 -4.74 37.88 -27.90
CA ASN A 430 -3.63 38.36 -27.09
C ASN A 430 -3.08 37.23 -26.19
N PRO A 431 -1.76 37.09 -26.05
CA PRO A 431 -1.18 36.08 -25.18
C PRO A 431 -1.46 36.43 -23.71
N LEU A 432 -1.96 35.45 -22.95
CA LEU A 432 -2.17 35.51 -21.50
C LEU A 432 -0.83 35.71 -20.76
N MET A 433 0.27 35.21 -21.34
CA MET A 433 1.61 35.38 -20.81
C MET A 433 2.66 35.41 -21.93
N VAL A 434 3.69 36.23 -21.72
CA VAL A 434 4.92 36.25 -22.51
C VAL A 434 6.11 36.14 -21.56
N LYS A 435 6.95 35.10 -21.69
CA LYS A 435 8.11 34.88 -20.80
C LYS A 435 9.39 34.59 -21.57
N LEU A 436 10.47 35.31 -21.21
CA LEU A 436 11.83 35.04 -21.65
C LEU A 436 12.43 33.92 -20.78
N LEU A 437 12.87 32.83 -21.40
CA LEU A 437 13.37 31.68 -20.63
C LEU A 437 14.89 31.65 -20.44
N GLY A 438 15.64 32.29 -21.34
CA GLY A 438 17.09 32.05 -21.48
C GLY A 438 17.38 30.63 -21.99
N ALA A 439 18.60 30.39 -22.44
CA ALA A 439 19.06 29.04 -22.81
C ALA A 439 19.56 28.28 -21.56
N ASP A 440 19.52 26.95 -21.62
CA ASP A 440 19.99 26.03 -20.56
C ASP A 440 19.35 26.28 -19.18
N ARG A 441 18.03 26.48 -19.16
CA ARG A 441 17.26 26.72 -17.94
C ARG A 441 16.20 25.68 -17.68
N ASN A 442 16.07 25.31 -16.42
CA ASN A 442 14.88 24.66 -15.88
C ASN A 442 14.05 25.69 -15.07
N GLY A 443 12.74 25.53 -15.07
CA GLY A 443 11.88 26.45 -14.33
C GLY A 443 10.42 26.06 -14.33
N SER A 444 9.60 26.96 -13.79
CA SER A 444 8.15 26.85 -13.79
C SER A 444 7.47 28.10 -14.32
N ILE A 445 6.26 27.90 -14.85
CA ILE A 445 5.39 28.93 -15.41
C ILE A 445 4.03 28.77 -14.74
N ASP A 446 3.56 29.82 -14.07
CA ASP A 446 2.27 29.83 -13.37
C ASP A 446 1.25 30.59 -14.21
N ILE A 447 0.26 29.88 -14.75
CA ILE A 447 -0.73 30.40 -15.68
C ILE A 447 -2.01 30.75 -14.94
N PRO A 448 -2.45 32.02 -14.90
CA PRO A 448 -3.70 32.39 -14.23
C PRO A 448 -4.91 31.77 -14.96
N LEU A 449 -5.81 31.15 -14.20
CA LEU A 449 -7.07 30.54 -14.67
C LEU A 449 -8.32 31.37 -14.30
N GLY A 450 -8.16 32.44 -13.53
CA GLY A 450 -9.29 33.23 -13.01
C GLY A 450 -9.87 32.69 -11.70
N SER A 451 -11.09 33.12 -11.36
CA SER A 451 -11.76 32.85 -10.07
C SER A 451 -12.52 31.52 -10.01
N ASP A 452 -12.83 30.92 -11.16
CA ASP A 452 -13.49 29.62 -11.27
C ASP A 452 -12.57 28.64 -12.00
N ILE A 453 -12.49 27.38 -11.55
CA ILE A 453 -11.70 26.34 -12.22
C ILE A 453 -12.51 25.83 -13.42
N PRO A 454 -12.12 26.09 -14.68
CA PRO A 454 -12.86 25.58 -15.83
C PRO A 454 -12.76 24.05 -15.86
N GLU A 455 -13.85 23.37 -16.23
CA GLU A 455 -13.80 21.90 -16.43
C GLU A 455 -12.85 21.52 -17.58
N TYR A 456 -12.64 22.45 -18.52
CA TYR A 456 -11.76 22.35 -19.68
C TYR A 456 -11.16 23.72 -20.04
N THR A 457 -9.85 23.79 -20.24
CA THR A 457 -9.21 24.96 -20.86
C THR A 457 -8.32 24.46 -22.00
N ASN A 458 -8.61 24.90 -23.22
CA ASN A 458 -7.73 24.65 -24.35
C ASN A 458 -6.70 25.79 -24.39
N LEU A 459 -5.42 25.44 -24.28
CA LEU A 459 -4.33 26.41 -24.36
C LEU A 459 -3.54 26.17 -25.64
N ARG A 460 -3.10 27.25 -26.28
CA ARG A 460 -2.11 27.19 -27.36
C ARG A 460 -0.80 27.74 -26.84
N LEU A 461 0.23 26.89 -26.83
CA LEU A 461 1.58 27.28 -26.50
C LEU A 461 2.33 27.59 -27.79
N ASP A 462 2.76 28.83 -27.93
CA ASP A 462 3.63 29.27 -29.01
C ASP A 462 5.04 29.50 -28.45
N VAL A 463 6.02 28.78 -28.97
CA VAL A 463 7.43 28.97 -28.66
C VAL A 463 8.06 29.74 -29.80
N GLU A 464 8.67 30.88 -29.48
CA GLU A 464 9.33 31.76 -30.44
C GLU A 464 10.83 31.82 -30.15
N ILE A 465 11.64 31.54 -31.16
CA ILE A 465 13.10 31.60 -31.06
C ILE A 465 13.60 32.76 -31.93
N PHE A 466 14.38 33.64 -31.33
CA PHE A 466 14.97 34.79 -32.01
C PHE A 466 16.47 34.59 -32.21
N GLU A 467 16.90 34.80 -33.46
CA GLU A 467 18.29 34.82 -33.86
C GLU A 467 18.94 36.14 -33.41
N GLY A 468 20.07 36.03 -32.71
CA GLY A 468 20.84 37.17 -32.25
C GLY A 468 22.23 37.21 -32.88
N ASN A 469 22.61 38.36 -33.44
CA ASN A 469 23.96 38.63 -33.89
C ASN A 469 24.47 39.95 -33.29
N ASN A 470 24.99 39.94 -32.06
CA ASN A 470 25.54 41.13 -31.42
C ASN A 470 27.07 40.99 -31.24
N SER A 471 27.81 41.92 -31.82
CA SER A 471 29.28 41.95 -31.82
C SER A 471 29.89 42.60 -30.58
N LEU A 472 29.08 43.05 -29.62
CA LEU A 472 29.54 43.76 -28.44
C LEU A 472 29.48 42.86 -27.20
N SER A 473 30.67 42.36 -26.85
CA SER A 473 31.02 41.61 -25.63
C SER A 473 30.53 40.15 -25.52
N GLY A 474 31.28 39.26 -26.16
CA GLY A 474 31.37 37.83 -25.81
C GLY A 474 30.43 36.92 -26.60
N ASN A 475 30.92 36.37 -27.73
CA ASN A 475 30.42 35.20 -28.46
C ASN A 475 28.99 34.72 -28.11
N GLN A 476 27.98 35.51 -28.48
CA GLN A 476 26.59 35.05 -28.49
C GLN A 476 26.18 34.91 -29.96
N THR A 477 26.43 33.73 -30.51
CA THR A 477 26.00 33.36 -31.86
C THR A 477 25.08 32.17 -31.72
N PHE A 478 23.81 32.37 -32.02
CA PHE A 478 22.87 31.27 -32.24
C PHE A 478 22.52 31.28 -33.73
N ASN A 479 23.11 30.36 -34.48
CA ASN A 479 22.82 30.17 -35.88
C ASN A 479 21.73 29.11 -36.00
N ILE A 480 20.55 29.56 -36.37
CA ILE A 480 19.36 28.71 -36.43
C ILE A 480 19.42 27.62 -37.52
N HIS A 481 20.44 27.63 -38.39
CA HIS A 481 20.69 26.57 -39.37
C HIS A 481 21.67 25.50 -38.89
N THR A 482 22.40 25.74 -37.80
CA THR A 482 23.44 24.82 -37.30
C THR A 482 23.31 24.49 -35.83
N ASP A 483 22.62 25.31 -35.07
CA ASP A 483 22.44 25.17 -33.63
C ASP A 483 21.09 24.57 -33.30
N GLU A 484 21.08 23.67 -32.32
CA GLU A 484 19.86 23.03 -31.84
C GLU A 484 19.33 23.76 -30.61
N VAL A 485 18.00 23.83 -30.52
CA VAL A 485 17.27 24.19 -29.30
C VAL A 485 16.31 23.08 -28.98
N GLN A 486 16.30 22.66 -27.73
CA GLN A 486 15.30 21.75 -27.21
C GLN A 486 14.46 22.46 -26.16
N PHE A 487 13.15 22.29 -26.26
CA PHE A 487 12.22 22.74 -25.24
C PHE A 487 11.31 21.59 -24.81
N ASN A 488 11.40 21.26 -23.53
CA ASN A 488 10.63 20.21 -22.90
C ASN A 488 9.62 20.82 -21.95
N LEU A 489 8.34 20.75 -22.31
CA LEU A 489 7.25 21.12 -21.41
C LEU A 489 6.72 19.89 -20.70
N ARG A 490 6.54 19.99 -19.38
CA ARG A 490 5.99 18.92 -18.54
C ARG A 490 4.82 19.44 -17.73
N TRP A 491 3.72 18.70 -17.77
CA TRP A 491 2.53 18.99 -16.97
C TRP A 491 1.86 17.69 -16.51
N ARG A 492 0.90 17.83 -15.61
CA ARG A 492 0.16 16.72 -15.04
C ARG A 492 -1.30 16.82 -15.46
N LEU A 493 -1.87 15.72 -15.94
CA LEU A 493 -3.32 15.62 -16.25
C LEU A 493 -4.01 14.71 -15.27
N TYR A 494 -5.25 15.05 -14.88
CA TYR A 494 -6.03 14.18 -14.02
C TYR A 494 -6.32 12.83 -14.66
N ASP A 495 -6.07 11.76 -13.92
CA ASP A 495 -6.45 10.41 -14.25
C ASP A 495 -7.95 10.24 -13.97
N GLY A 496 -8.74 10.23 -15.04
CA GLY A 496 -10.20 10.07 -15.02
C GLY A 496 -10.68 8.73 -14.44
N SER A 497 -9.77 7.81 -14.08
CA SER A 497 -10.08 6.60 -13.32
C SER A 497 -10.58 6.88 -11.90
N VAL A 498 -10.32 8.08 -11.37
CA VAL A 498 -10.66 8.49 -10.01
C VAL A 498 -12.02 9.21 -9.99
N LYS A 499 -12.90 8.83 -9.07
CA LYS A 499 -14.23 9.45 -8.91
C LYS A 499 -14.13 10.67 -7.98
N LYS A 500 -14.58 11.84 -8.43
CA LYS A 500 -14.70 13.05 -7.59
C LYS A 500 -16.02 13.03 -6.82
N ILE A 501 -15.97 13.30 -5.51
CA ILE A 501 -17.13 13.42 -4.62
C ILE A 501 -17.00 14.74 -3.85
N GLY A 502 -17.69 15.78 -4.32
CA GLY A 502 -17.54 17.14 -3.79
C GLY A 502 -16.11 17.65 -3.93
N ASN A 503 -15.50 18.02 -2.81
CA ASN A 503 -14.10 18.49 -2.72
C ASN A 503 -13.08 17.36 -2.48
N SER A 504 -13.51 16.10 -2.50
CA SER A 504 -12.67 14.93 -2.25
C SER A 504 -12.63 14.00 -3.45
N TYR A 505 -11.62 13.15 -3.49
CA TYR A 505 -11.42 12.14 -4.52
C TYR A 505 -11.45 10.75 -3.92
N GLU A 506 -12.21 9.86 -4.53
CA GLU A 506 -12.27 8.46 -4.12
C GLU A 506 -11.06 7.71 -4.68
N ILE A 507 -10.12 7.36 -3.81
CA ILE A 507 -8.88 6.66 -4.17
C ILE A 507 -8.82 5.25 -3.62
N PRO A 508 -8.06 4.35 -4.28
CA PRO A 508 -7.72 3.07 -3.67
C PRO A 508 -6.90 3.28 -2.39
N ILE A 509 -7.33 2.67 -1.29
CA ILE A 509 -6.69 2.73 0.04
C ILE A 509 -6.20 1.34 0.49
N GLY A 510 -5.74 0.53 -0.45
CA GLY A 510 -5.19 -0.79 -0.17
C GLY A 510 -6.26 -1.83 0.19
N GLY A 511 -5.89 -3.09 0.09
CA GLY A 511 -6.80 -4.20 0.28
C GLY A 511 -7.89 -4.31 -0.77
N LEU A 512 -8.65 -5.40 -0.69
CA LEU A 512 -9.63 -5.77 -1.70
C LEU A 512 -10.99 -6.00 -1.04
N ARG A 513 -12.06 -5.57 -1.72
CA ARG A 513 -13.45 -5.90 -1.40
C ARG A 513 -14.06 -6.69 -2.55
N ILE A 514 -15.01 -7.57 -2.22
CA ILE A 514 -15.81 -8.25 -3.23
C ILE A 514 -16.68 -7.20 -3.93
N LYS A 515 -16.56 -7.12 -5.24
CA LYS A 515 -17.37 -6.27 -6.11
C LYS A 515 -18.74 -6.91 -6.25
N VAL A 516 -19.77 -6.17 -5.85
CA VAL A 516 -21.16 -6.53 -6.15
C VAL A 516 -21.38 -6.27 -7.64
N LEU A 517 -21.69 -7.33 -8.40
CA LEU A 517 -21.96 -7.26 -9.84
C LEU A 517 -23.38 -6.79 -10.14
#